data_AF-A0A960B4S6-F1
#
_entry.id   AF-A0A960B4S6-F1
#
_cell.length_a   1.000
_cell.length_b   1.000
_cell.length_c   1.000
_cell.angle_alpha   90.00
_cell.angle_beta   90.00
_cell.angle_gamma   90.00
#
_symmetry.space_group_name_H-M   'P 1'
#
loop_
_entity.id
_entity.type
_entity.pdbx_description
1 polymer ?
#
loop_
_entity_poly.entity_id
_entity_poly.type
_entity_poly.pdbx_seq_one_letter_code
_entity_poly.pdbx_strand_id
1 'polypeptide(L)'
;PSAYDRWMSTLLGWNATQDVMAATPESVPNILGVRHNRVTRLPMMEAVAQTQAVAGLISEGKYDEAVAVRGESFTDLLGVFETLALPPSQQAVPPTATSRRIAILHGGGLAPGMNTATRALVRFGIAHGHTMLGVAGGFRGLAHEDFTELEWGAVESLVGEGGSSLGTRRGVLGEDELYAVSRAVERADLDAIVVVGGLDAYLTVERMVAERTRFPALRLPITLLPASIDNNLPGSELSIGADTALNNAVWALDRIKQSASASRRCFVAETMGRSCGYLALLTGLAAGAERVYLPEQGVTLADLEVDVARMRAAFEGGKRLFVAVRNELAGDLYTTDFLVRLFEVEGHNLFDVRPAVLGHLQQGGNPSPFDRNLATRMAHFALEELTRLLAAGGDDAVYVGLTPDGLTTWPVAGMLAQLDLTERRPREQWWMDLLPVFSAVCDVPADLGAQAANG
;
A
#
# COMPACT_ATOMS: atom_id res chain seq x y z
N PRO A 1 10.29 14.54 7.13
CA PRO A 1 10.08 13.08 7.33
C PRO A 1 8.91 12.63 6.48
N SER A 2 9.04 11.48 5.80
CA SER A 2 7.92 10.84 5.09
C SER A 2 6.86 10.36 6.07
N ALA A 3 5.68 9.99 5.58
CA ALA A 3 4.67 9.38 6.45
C ALA A 3 5.20 8.10 7.11
N TYR A 4 5.91 7.26 6.36
CA TYR A 4 6.57 6.06 6.88
C TYR A 4 7.52 6.35 8.04
N ASP A 5 8.42 7.33 7.87
CA ASP A 5 9.36 7.70 8.94
C ASP A 5 8.64 8.16 10.20
N ARG A 6 7.49 8.85 10.06
CA ARG A 6 6.71 9.33 11.21
C ARG A 6 6.05 8.17 11.95
N TRP A 7 5.19 7.39 11.30
CA TRP A 7 4.44 6.35 12.01
C TRP A 7 5.34 5.22 12.50
N MET A 8 6.39 4.86 11.74
CA MET A 8 7.33 3.81 12.16
C MET A 8 8.19 4.27 13.34
N SER A 9 8.65 5.53 13.36
CA SER A 9 9.39 6.05 14.52
C SER A 9 8.52 6.14 15.77
N THR A 10 7.23 6.49 15.64
CA THR A 10 6.27 6.41 16.74
C THR A 10 6.14 4.99 17.28
N LEU A 11 6.03 3.99 16.39
CA LEU A 11 5.94 2.59 16.77
C LEU A 11 7.23 2.08 17.46
N LEU A 12 8.40 2.48 16.96
CA LEU A 12 9.69 2.17 17.58
C LEU A 12 9.81 2.81 18.96
N GLY A 13 9.40 4.08 19.10
CA GLY A 13 9.40 4.79 20.38
C GLY A 13 8.50 4.11 21.42
N TRP A 14 7.29 3.73 21.01
CA TRP A 14 6.38 2.95 21.86
C TRP A 14 7.02 1.64 22.34
N ASN A 15 7.58 0.85 21.42
CA ASN A 15 8.25 -0.40 21.78
C ASN A 15 9.47 -0.18 22.68
N ALA A 16 10.23 0.89 22.46
CA ALA A 16 11.38 1.23 23.30
C ALA A 16 10.94 1.52 24.74
N THR A 17 9.86 2.27 24.92
CA THR A 17 9.31 2.55 26.26
C THR A 17 8.85 1.27 26.94
N GLN A 18 8.15 0.39 26.22
CA GLN A 18 7.71 -0.89 26.76
C GLN A 18 8.89 -1.79 27.17
N ASP A 19 9.92 -1.85 26.33
CA ASP A 19 11.14 -2.63 26.62
C ASP A 19 11.87 -2.10 27.86
N VAL A 20 11.99 -0.77 28.01
CA VAL A 20 12.62 -0.14 29.17
C VAL A 20 11.81 -0.40 30.44
N MET A 21 10.47 -0.32 30.38
CA MET A 21 9.61 -0.59 31.53
C MET A 21 9.66 -2.06 31.97
N ALA A 22 9.90 -2.98 31.03
CA ALA A 22 10.02 -4.41 31.31
C ALA A 22 11.45 -4.88 31.66
N ALA A 23 12.45 -4.01 31.52
CA ALA A 23 13.84 -4.38 31.70
C ALA A 23 14.18 -4.75 33.16
N THR A 24 14.96 -5.81 33.32
CA THR A 24 15.56 -6.26 34.58
C THR A 24 17.07 -6.03 34.59
N PRO A 25 17.78 -6.14 35.74
CA PRO A 25 19.24 -6.04 35.78
C PRO A 25 19.99 -7.02 34.87
N GLU A 26 19.36 -8.15 34.51
CA GLU A 26 19.90 -9.18 33.62
C GLU A 26 19.60 -8.92 32.13
N SER A 27 18.78 -7.90 31.83
CA SER A 27 18.38 -7.60 30.46
C SER A 27 19.56 -7.07 29.63
N VAL A 28 19.69 -7.60 28.41
CA VAL A 28 20.74 -7.18 27.47
C VAL A 28 20.31 -5.90 26.75
N PRO A 29 21.19 -4.90 26.58
CA PRO A 29 20.89 -3.72 25.78
C PRO A 29 20.56 -4.11 24.33
N ASN A 30 19.37 -3.71 23.88
CA ASN A 30 18.90 -3.97 22.51
C ASN A 30 18.85 -2.67 21.70
N ILE A 31 19.13 -2.79 20.40
CA ILE A 31 18.79 -1.81 19.38
C ILE A 31 17.46 -2.22 18.75
N LEU A 32 16.50 -1.30 18.72
CA LEU A 32 15.29 -1.48 17.95
C LEU A 32 15.53 -1.09 16.49
N GLY A 33 15.21 -2.01 15.59
CA GLY A 33 15.23 -1.79 14.16
C GLY A 33 13.95 -2.29 13.51
N VAL A 34 13.95 -2.30 12.19
CA VAL A 34 12.82 -2.79 11.38
C VAL A 34 13.34 -3.88 10.46
N ARG A 35 12.65 -5.03 10.44
CA ARG A 35 12.80 -6.06 9.41
C ARG A 35 11.40 -6.38 8.88
N HIS A 36 11.24 -6.41 7.56
CA HIS A 36 9.95 -6.68 6.90
C HIS A 36 8.76 -5.92 7.50
N ASN A 37 8.90 -4.60 7.69
CA ASN A 37 7.89 -3.72 8.30
C ASN A 37 7.43 -4.13 9.72
N ARG A 38 8.28 -4.86 10.47
CA ARG A 38 8.04 -5.23 11.87
C ARG A 38 9.20 -4.76 12.75
N VAL A 39 8.86 -4.36 13.98
CA VAL A 39 9.86 -3.98 14.98
C VAL A 39 10.65 -5.21 15.38
N THR A 40 11.97 -5.12 15.24
CA THR A 40 12.91 -6.18 15.61
C THR A 40 13.86 -5.68 16.69
N ARG A 41 14.13 -6.52 17.68
CA ARG A 41 15.11 -6.28 18.75
C ARG A 41 16.40 -7.00 18.40
N LEU A 42 17.51 -6.27 18.35
CA LEU A 42 18.83 -6.84 18.09
C LEU A 42 19.76 -6.53 19.26
N PRO A 43 20.50 -7.51 19.81
CA PRO A 43 21.50 -7.23 20.83
C PRO A 43 22.49 -6.18 20.32
N MET A 44 22.70 -5.12 21.11
CA MET A 44 23.48 -3.95 20.67
C MET A 44 24.89 -4.32 20.21
N MET A 45 25.56 -5.18 20.97
CA MET A 45 26.93 -5.60 20.65
C MET A 45 27.00 -6.42 19.35
N GLU A 46 25.98 -7.22 19.05
CA GLU A 46 25.90 -7.99 17.81
C GLU A 46 25.72 -7.07 16.60
N ALA A 47 24.81 -6.11 16.68
CA ALA A 47 24.56 -5.14 15.61
C ALA A 47 25.79 -4.27 15.30
N VAL A 48 26.53 -3.85 16.34
CA VAL A 48 27.79 -3.10 16.18
C VAL A 48 28.85 -3.96 15.48
N ALA A 49 29.02 -5.22 15.91
CA ALA A 49 29.97 -6.14 15.31
C ALA A 49 29.65 -6.41 13.83
N GLN A 50 28.38 -6.65 13.49
CA GLN A 50 27.93 -6.85 12.11
C GLN A 50 28.23 -5.63 11.22
N THR A 51 28.00 -4.41 11.73
CA THR A 51 28.28 -3.17 10.98
C THR A 51 29.77 -2.99 10.72
N GLN A 52 30.62 -3.28 11.71
CA GLN A 52 32.08 -3.18 11.58
C GLN A 52 32.65 -4.22 10.60
N ALA A 53 32.06 -5.42 10.54
CA ALA A 53 32.47 -6.47 9.62
C ALA A 53 32.37 -6.02 8.14
N VAL A 54 31.33 -5.27 7.76
CA VAL A 54 31.16 -4.75 6.40
C VAL A 54 32.33 -3.83 5.99
N ALA A 55 32.78 -2.96 6.90
CA ALA A 55 33.91 -2.08 6.63
C ALA A 55 35.22 -2.88 6.40
N GLY A 56 35.41 -3.95 7.16
CA GLY A 56 36.53 -4.88 6.97
C GLY A 56 36.52 -5.53 5.59
N LEU A 57 35.38 -6.10 5.18
CA LEU A 57 35.23 -6.75 3.87
C LEU A 57 35.51 -5.80 2.70
N ILE A 58 35.05 -4.55 2.79
CA ILE A 58 35.33 -3.52 1.78
C ILE A 58 36.82 -3.21 1.71
N SER A 59 37.50 -3.07 2.86
CA SER A 59 38.93 -2.78 2.90
C SER A 59 39.80 -3.91 2.35
N GLU A 60 39.32 -5.16 2.45
CA GLU A 60 39.98 -6.35 1.91
C GLU A 60 39.65 -6.61 0.42
N GLY A 61 38.81 -5.78 -0.21
CA GLY A 61 38.39 -5.94 -1.60
C GLY A 61 37.39 -7.09 -1.83
N LYS A 62 36.75 -7.59 -0.78
CA LYS A 62 35.75 -8.68 -0.84
C LYS A 62 34.34 -8.10 -1.05
N TYR A 63 34.11 -7.51 -2.22
CA TYR A 63 32.87 -6.78 -2.50
C TYR A 63 31.62 -7.68 -2.53
N ASP A 64 31.72 -8.89 -3.07
CA ASP A 64 30.58 -9.82 -3.13
C ASP A 64 30.14 -10.25 -1.72
N GLU A 65 31.09 -10.53 -0.83
CA GLU A 65 30.81 -10.80 0.58
C GLU A 65 30.22 -9.57 1.27
N ALA A 66 30.72 -8.36 0.97
CA ALA A 66 30.20 -7.12 1.54
C ALA A 66 28.76 -6.83 1.10
N VAL A 67 28.38 -7.22 -0.13
CA VAL A 67 26.99 -7.16 -0.62
C VAL A 67 26.13 -8.19 0.10
N ALA A 68 26.59 -9.44 0.20
CA ALA A 68 25.85 -10.51 0.88
C ALA A 68 25.51 -10.19 2.34
N VAL A 69 26.43 -9.56 3.08
CA VAL A 69 26.21 -9.16 4.48
C VAL A 69 25.13 -8.07 4.64
N ARG A 70 24.81 -7.30 3.60
CA ARG A 70 23.72 -6.30 3.63
C ARG A 70 22.32 -6.94 3.59
N GLY A 71 22.24 -8.25 3.35
CA GLY A 71 21.02 -9.04 3.37
C GLY A 71 20.39 -9.23 1.99
N GLU A 72 19.50 -10.23 1.91
CA GLU A 72 18.86 -10.69 0.67
C GLU A 72 18.16 -9.55 -0.08
N SER A 73 17.41 -8.70 0.62
CA SER A 73 16.72 -7.57 -0.02
C SER A 73 17.65 -6.59 -0.73
N PHE A 74 18.91 -6.43 -0.28
CA PHE A 74 19.86 -5.55 -0.96
C PHE A 74 20.41 -6.22 -2.21
N THR A 75 20.77 -7.51 -2.13
CA THR A 75 21.23 -8.32 -3.25
C THR A 75 20.18 -8.41 -4.35
N ASP A 76 18.92 -8.66 -4.00
CA ASP A 76 17.81 -8.73 -4.95
C ASP A 76 17.61 -7.41 -5.67
N LEU A 77 17.63 -6.29 -4.93
CA LEU A 77 17.49 -4.95 -5.51
C LEU A 77 18.65 -4.59 -6.43
N LEU A 78 19.86 -5.06 -6.14
CA LEU A 78 21.01 -4.86 -7.01
C LEU A 78 20.82 -5.61 -8.34
N GLY A 79 20.40 -6.88 -8.31
CA GLY A 79 20.11 -7.65 -9.54
C GLY A 79 18.96 -7.07 -10.37
N VAL A 80 17.89 -6.62 -9.71
CA VAL A 80 16.78 -5.86 -10.32
C VAL A 80 17.31 -4.60 -11.00
N PHE A 81 18.18 -3.84 -10.33
CA PHE A 81 18.75 -2.61 -10.89
C PHE A 81 19.64 -2.88 -12.10
N GLU A 82 20.56 -3.84 -12.01
CA GLU A 82 21.46 -4.21 -13.10
C GLU A 82 20.67 -4.59 -14.37
N THR A 83 19.62 -5.40 -14.19
CA THR A 83 18.72 -5.79 -15.29
C THR A 83 18.00 -4.59 -15.91
N LEU A 84 17.52 -3.64 -15.11
CA LEU A 84 16.82 -2.46 -15.63
C LEU A 84 17.75 -1.38 -16.21
N ALA A 85 19.02 -1.39 -15.82
CA ALA A 85 20.05 -0.45 -16.27
C ALA A 85 20.71 -0.88 -17.59
N LEU A 86 20.81 -2.19 -17.83
CA LEU A 86 21.39 -2.74 -19.07
C LEU A 86 20.34 -2.78 -20.19
N PRO A 87 20.63 -2.25 -21.38
CA PRO A 87 19.71 -2.34 -22.51
C PRO A 87 19.59 -3.79 -23.02
N PRO A 88 18.45 -4.19 -23.63
CA PRO A 88 18.24 -5.54 -24.13
C PRO A 88 19.32 -6.04 -25.10
N SER A 89 19.91 -5.14 -25.90
CA SER A 89 21.01 -5.46 -26.82
C SER A 89 22.28 -5.96 -26.14
N GLN A 90 22.41 -5.74 -24.83
CA GLN A 90 23.54 -6.17 -24.00
C GLN A 90 23.15 -7.28 -23.03
N GLN A 91 21.89 -7.73 -23.06
CA GLN A 91 21.40 -8.84 -22.25
C GLN A 91 21.45 -10.12 -23.10
N ALA A 92 22.03 -11.18 -22.53
CA ALA A 92 22.06 -12.47 -23.19
C ALA A 92 20.69 -13.16 -23.04
N VAL A 93 19.81 -13.01 -24.02
CA VAL A 93 18.61 -13.87 -24.10
C VAL A 93 19.07 -15.27 -24.55
N PRO A 94 18.78 -16.34 -23.79
CA PRO A 94 19.14 -17.69 -24.20
C PRO A 94 18.55 -18.00 -25.58
N PRO A 95 19.31 -18.59 -26.54
CA PRO A 95 18.81 -18.94 -27.87
C PRO A 95 17.61 -19.91 -27.86
N THR A 96 17.37 -20.56 -26.73
CA THR A 96 16.30 -21.55 -26.49
C THR A 96 15.04 -20.95 -25.87
N ALA A 97 15.03 -19.66 -25.53
CA ALA A 97 13.85 -19.01 -24.96
C ALA A 97 12.74 -18.91 -26.01
N THR A 98 11.60 -19.56 -25.74
CA THR A 98 10.40 -19.38 -26.56
C THR A 98 9.79 -18.03 -26.20
N SER A 99 9.68 -17.14 -27.19
CA SER A 99 9.02 -15.85 -26.98
C SER A 99 7.54 -16.09 -26.67
N ARG A 100 7.03 -15.39 -25.66
CA ARG A 100 5.64 -15.46 -25.19
C ARG A 100 4.99 -14.10 -25.34
N ARG A 101 3.69 -14.08 -25.62
CA ARG A 101 2.89 -12.86 -25.79
C ARG A 101 2.14 -12.58 -24.50
N ILE A 102 2.62 -11.59 -23.75
CA ILE A 102 2.13 -11.26 -22.41
C ILE A 102 1.37 -9.95 -22.44
N ALA A 103 0.09 -9.97 -22.07
CA ALA A 103 -0.73 -8.77 -21.96
C ALA A 103 -0.64 -8.14 -20.56
N ILE A 104 -0.43 -6.83 -20.49
CA ILE A 104 -0.43 -6.03 -19.27
C ILE A 104 -1.63 -5.11 -19.29
N LEU A 105 -2.38 -5.07 -18.19
CA LEU A 105 -3.53 -4.17 -18.07
C LEU A 105 -3.67 -3.60 -16.65
N HIS A 106 -4.27 -2.42 -16.56
CA HIS A 106 -4.65 -1.82 -15.28
C HIS A 106 -6.14 -2.07 -14.98
N GLY A 107 -6.49 -2.36 -13.74
CA GLY A 107 -7.89 -2.60 -13.36
C GLY A 107 -8.29 -2.00 -12.01
N GLY A 108 -9.49 -1.41 -11.96
CA GLY A 108 -10.04 -0.79 -10.75
C GLY A 108 -9.79 0.72 -10.65
N GLY A 109 -9.58 1.21 -9.43
CA GLY A 109 -9.30 2.62 -9.15
C GLY A 109 -7.87 3.03 -9.56
N LEU A 110 -7.61 4.33 -9.64
CA LEU A 110 -6.25 4.84 -9.85
C LEU A 110 -5.41 4.67 -8.58
N ALA A 111 -4.17 4.21 -8.76
CA ALA A 111 -3.17 4.16 -7.70
C ALA A 111 -1.82 4.64 -8.24
N PRO A 112 -1.13 5.59 -7.57
CA PRO A 112 0.22 5.98 -7.94
C PRO A 112 1.16 4.78 -7.96
N GLY A 113 1.94 4.61 -9.03
CA GLY A 113 2.87 3.49 -9.18
C GLY A 113 2.41 2.39 -10.13
N MET A 114 1.15 2.43 -10.62
CA MET A 114 0.69 1.54 -11.70
C MET A 114 1.59 1.65 -12.94
N ASN A 115 1.92 2.87 -13.36
CA ASN A 115 2.86 3.13 -14.45
C ASN A 115 4.27 2.59 -14.16
N THR A 116 4.74 2.72 -12.92
CA THR A 116 6.04 2.17 -12.51
C THR A 116 6.06 0.64 -12.61
N ALA A 117 4.99 -0.02 -12.18
CA ALA A 117 4.84 -1.47 -12.31
C ALA A 117 4.83 -1.89 -13.79
N THR A 118 4.04 -1.22 -14.64
CA THR A 118 3.98 -1.50 -16.08
C THR A 118 5.33 -1.31 -16.76
N ARG A 119 6.07 -0.24 -16.45
CA ARG A 119 7.44 -0.06 -16.94
C ARG A 119 8.34 -1.23 -16.57
N ALA A 120 8.32 -1.64 -15.30
CA ALA A 120 9.14 -2.73 -14.82
C ALA A 120 8.77 -4.04 -15.55
N LEU A 121 7.47 -4.37 -15.63
CA LEU A 121 6.96 -5.54 -16.35
C LEU A 121 7.41 -5.56 -17.81
N VAL A 122 7.30 -4.44 -18.52
CA VAL A 122 7.74 -4.35 -19.92
C VAL A 122 9.23 -4.58 -20.05
N ARG A 123 10.05 -3.90 -19.25
CA ARG A 123 11.51 -4.03 -19.31
C ARG A 123 11.98 -5.44 -18.96
N PHE A 124 11.47 -6.02 -17.87
CA PHE A 124 11.80 -7.39 -17.50
C PHE A 124 11.28 -8.39 -18.53
N GLY A 125 10.07 -8.21 -19.07
CA GLY A 125 9.52 -9.10 -20.10
C GLY A 125 10.37 -9.12 -21.37
N ILE A 126 10.78 -7.96 -21.86
CA ILE A 126 11.68 -7.84 -23.01
C ILE A 126 13.05 -8.45 -22.70
N ALA A 127 13.58 -8.26 -21.48
CA ALA A 127 14.84 -8.87 -21.04
C ALA A 127 14.80 -10.40 -21.07
N HIS A 128 13.61 -11.00 -20.87
CA HIS A 128 13.36 -12.44 -20.96
C HIS A 128 12.98 -12.90 -22.38
N GLY A 129 12.98 -12.00 -23.38
CA GLY A 129 12.66 -12.31 -24.77
C GLY A 129 11.16 -12.41 -25.07
N HIS A 130 10.29 -11.90 -24.20
CA HIS A 130 8.85 -11.90 -24.40
C HIS A 130 8.37 -10.68 -25.18
N THR A 131 7.24 -10.84 -25.89
CA THR A 131 6.51 -9.75 -26.52
C THR A 131 5.50 -9.18 -25.53
N MET A 132 5.62 -7.89 -25.22
CA MET A 132 4.82 -7.24 -24.19
C MET A 132 3.72 -6.39 -24.83
N LEU A 133 2.47 -6.67 -24.48
CA LEU A 133 1.29 -5.98 -25.03
C LEU A 133 0.61 -5.17 -23.92
N GLY A 134 0.47 -3.86 -24.08
CA GLY A 134 -0.38 -3.02 -23.23
C GLY A 134 -1.83 -3.08 -23.68
N VAL A 135 -2.76 -3.18 -22.73
CA VAL A 135 -4.20 -3.17 -23.01
C VAL A 135 -4.82 -1.85 -22.54
N ALA A 136 -5.43 -1.09 -23.45
CA ALA A 136 -5.99 0.21 -23.12
C ALA A 136 -7.35 0.11 -22.42
N GLY A 137 -7.51 0.70 -21.23
CA GLY A 137 -8.78 0.78 -20.52
C GLY A 137 -9.18 -0.49 -19.75
N GLY A 138 -8.20 -1.33 -19.42
CA GLY A 138 -8.38 -2.51 -18.58
C GLY A 138 -9.11 -3.67 -19.26
N PHE A 139 -9.88 -4.44 -18.50
CA PHE A 139 -10.55 -5.65 -19.00
C PHE A 139 -11.56 -5.39 -20.14
N ARG A 140 -12.17 -4.20 -20.18
CA ARG A 140 -13.02 -3.83 -21.32
C ARG A 140 -12.21 -3.56 -22.58
N GLY A 141 -11.03 -2.98 -22.45
CA GLY A 141 -10.07 -2.89 -23.56
C GLY A 141 -9.66 -4.25 -24.08
N LEU A 142 -9.43 -5.19 -23.15
CA LEU A 142 -9.12 -6.57 -23.49
C LEU A 142 -10.26 -7.20 -24.31
N ALA A 143 -11.51 -7.02 -23.88
CA ALA A 143 -12.69 -7.48 -24.61
C ALA A 143 -12.85 -6.86 -26.01
N HIS A 144 -12.31 -5.65 -26.22
CA HIS A 144 -12.38 -4.91 -27.49
C HIS A 144 -11.12 -5.06 -28.35
N GLU A 145 -10.16 -5.87 -27.94
CA GLU A 145 -8.89 -6.10 -28.64
C GLU A 145 -8.04 -4.81 -28.79
N ASP A 146 -8.14 -3.88 -27.85
CA ASP A 146 -7.36 -2.63 -27.79
C ASP A 146 -5.92 -2.88 -27.27
N PHE A 147 -5.13 -3.59 -28.07
CA PHE A 147 -3.74 -3.93 -27.78
C PHE A 147 -2.76 -2.94 -28.40
N THR A 148 -1.66 -2.65 -27.70
CA THR A 148 -0.51 -1.92 -28.24
C THR A 148 0.76 -2.61 -27.79
N GLU A 149 1.65 -2.94 -28.72
CA GLU A 149 2.96 -3.49 -28.37
C GLU A 149 3.82 -2.43 -27.67
N LEU A 150 4.41 -2.80 -26.53
CA LEU A 150 5.19 -1.89 -25.69
C LEU A 150 6.67 -2.17 -25.87
N GLU A 151 7.38 -1.21 -26.44
CA GLU A 151 8.82 -1.27 -26.61
C GLU A 151 9.58 -0.72 -25.39
N TRP A 152 10.85 -1.11 -25.24
CA TRP A 152 11.72 -0.71 -24.12
C TRP A 152 11.77 0.82 -23.89
N GLY A 153 11.90 1.58 -24.98
CA GLY A 153 11.98 3.05 -24.94
C GLY A 153 10.63 3.72 -24.66
N ALA A 154 9.52 3.09 -25.07
CA ALA A 154 8.18 3.66 -24.94
C ALA A 154 7.73 3.80 -23.47
N VAL A 155 8.34 3.04 -22.55
CA VAL A 155 8.01 3.03 -21.13
C VAL A 155 8.98 3.82 -20.25
N GLU A 156 9.92 4.57 -20.82
CA GLU A 156 11.00 5.21 -20.06
C GLU A 156 10.50 6.21 -19.01
N SER A 157 9.56 7.09 -19.39
CA SER A 157 9.04 8.16 -18.52
C SER A 157 8.13 7.64 -17.40
N LEU A 158 7.54 6.46 -17.58
CA LEU A 158 6.53 5.88 -16.69
C LEU A 158 7.00 5.63 -15.24
N VAL A 159 8.32 5.60 -14.99
CA VAL A 159 8.87 5.35 -13.63
C VAL A 159 8.40 6.39 -12.61
N GLY A 160 8.29 7.65 -13.03
CA GLY A 160 7.99 8.78 -12.16
C GLY A 160 6.60 9.36 -12.37
N GLU A 161 5.84 8.86 -13.35
CA GLU A 161 4.53 9.38 -13.70
C GLU A 161 3.43 8.80 -12.81
N GLY A 162 2.61 9.69 -12.24
CA GLY A 162 1.36 9.31 -11.60
C GLY A 162 0.30 8.82 -12.59
N GLY A 163 -0.84 8.39 -12.05
CA GLY A 163 -1.98 7.95 -12.87
C GLY A 163 -1.76 6.59 -13.56
N SER A 164 -2.36 6.44 -14.75
CA SER A 164 -2.46 5.18 -15.47
C SER A 164 -2.39 5.44 -16.98
N SER A 165 -1.22 5.16 -17.58
CA SER A 165 -0.91 5.34 -19.00
C SER A 165 -1.74 4.43 -19.91
N LEU A 166 -1.92 3.17 -19.49
CA LEU A 166 -2.82 2.22 -20.15
C LEU A 166 -4.30 2.55 -19.92
N GLY A 167 -4.63 3.48 -19.02
CA GLY A 167 -6.00 3.71 -18.58
C GLY A 167 -6.53 2.59 -17.69
N THR A 168 -7.40 2.95 -16.74
CA THR A 168 -8.04 1.97 -15.83
C THR A 168 -9.51 2.30 -15.68
N ARG A 169 -10.32 1.27 -15.43
CA ARG A 169 -11.77 1.39 -15.22
C ARG A 169 -12.19 0.54 -14.03
N ARG A 170 -13.16 1.05 -13.26
CA ARG A 170 -13.85 0.29 -12.22
C ARG A 170 -14.95 -0.58 -12.85
N GLY A 171 -15.33 -1.62 -12.13
CA GLY A 171 -16.36 -2.58 -12.54
C GLY A 171 -15.80 -3.98 -12.75
N VAL A 172 -16.58 -4.97 -12.31
CA VAL A 172 -16.31 -6.39 -12.51
C VAL A 172 -17.02 -6.84 -13.77
N LEU A 173 -16.36 -7.61 -14.63
CA LEU A 173 -16.95 -8.07 -15.88
C LEU A 173 -18.17 -8.98 -15.67
N GLY A 174 -19.17 -8.79 -16.51
CA GLY A 174 -20.29 -9.73 -16.68
C GLY A 174 -19.96 -10.90 -17.62
N GLU A 175 -20.88 -11.87 -17.73
CA GLU A 175 -20.67 -13.07 -18.56
C GLU A 175 -20.44 -12.74 -20.05
N ASP A 176 -21.20 -11.80 -20.62
CA ASP A 176 -21.06 -11.41 -22.03
C ASP A 176 -19.69 -10.78 -22.32
N GLU A 177 -19.18 -9.99 -21.36
CA GLU A 177 -17.84 -9.39 -21.45
C GLU A 177 -16.75 -10.46 -21.29
N LEU A 178 -16.93 -11.47 -20.45
CA LEU A 178 -15.99 -12.60 -20.31
C LEU A 178 -15.89 -13.43 -21.60
N TYR A 179 -17.00 -13.64 -22.31
CA TYR A 179 -16.97 -14.27 -23.63
C TYR A 179 -16.13 -13.45 -24.61
N ALA A 180 -16.33 -12.13 -24.66
CA ALA A 180 -15.54 -11.25 -25.52
C ALA A 180 -14.05 -11.29 -25.17
N VAL A 181 -13.69 -11.26 -23.88
CA VAL A 181 -12.30 -11.43 -23.41
C VAL A 181 -11.72 -12.76 -23.89
N SER A 182 -12.46 -13.86 -23.74
CA SER A 182 -12.03 -15.19 -24.22
C SER A 182 -11.72 -15.20 -25.73
N ARG A 183 -12.56 -14.55 -26.54
CA ARG A 183 -12.32 -14.41 -27.99
C ARG A 183 -11.09 -13.55 -28.29
N ALA A 184 -10.88 -12.47 -27.55
CA ALA A 184 -9.75 -11.58 -27.73
C ALA A 184 -8.41 -12.26 -27.38
N VAL A 185 -8.39 -13.02 -26.28
CA VAL A 185 -7.23 -13.82 -25.86
C VAL A 185 -6.82 -14.81 -26.96
N GLU A 186 -7.78 -15.54 -27.55
CA GLU A 186 -7.50 -16.49 -28.63
C GLU A 186 -7.01 -15.79 -29.91
N ARG A 187 -7.64 -14.67 -30.30
CA ARG A 187 -7.28 -13.93 -31.53
C ARG A 187 -5.93 -13.25 -31.45
N ALA A 188 -5.58 -12.73 -30.28
CA ALA A 188 -4.30 -12.07 -30.05
C ALA A 188 -3.16 -13.05 -29.73
N ASP A 189 -3.47 -14.35 -29.64
CA ASP A 189 -2.54 -15.44 -29.30
C ASP A 189 -1.80 -15.15 -27.99
N LEU A 190 -2.55 -14.81 -26.94
CA LEU A 190 -1.95 -14.47 -25.64
C LEU A 190 -1.55 -15.73 -24.89
N ASP A 191 -0.30 -15.77 -24.45
CA ASP A 191 0.22 -16.83 -23.59
C ASP A 191 -0.06 -16.56 -22.11
N ALA A 192 -0.15 -15.29 -21.71
CA ALA A 192 -0.29 -14.89 -20.31
C ALA A 192 -0.86 -13.48 -20.13
N ILE A 193 -1.41 -13.20 -18.94
CA ILE A 193 -1.90 -11.88 -18.56
C ILE A 193 -1.27 -11.45 -17.23
N VAL A 194 -0.82 -10.20 -17.16
CA VAL A 194 -0.44 -9.52 -15.91
C VAL A 194 -1.39 -8.36 -15.66
N VAL A 195 -1.97 -8.32 -14.45
CA VAL A 195 -2.93 -7.30 -14.06
C VAL A 195 -2.36 -6.48 -12.92
N VAL A 196 -2.30 -5.16 -13.08
CA VAL A 196 -1.94 -4.23 -12.00
C VAL A 196 -3.22 -3.53 -11.54
N GLY A 197 -3.72 -3.83 -10.35
CA GLY A 197 -5.05 -3.35 -10.01
C GLY A 197 -5.55 -3.55 -8.60
N GLY A 198 -6.73 -2.98 -8.37
CA GLY A 198 -7.46 -3.04 -7.12
C GLY A 198 -8.44 -4.21 -7.06
N LEU A 199 -9.38 -4.14 -6.11
CA LEU A 199 -10.28 -5.27 -5.83
C LEU A 199 -11.18 -5.67 -7.01
N ASP A 200 -11.61 -4.71 -7.84
CA ASP A 200 -12.41 -5.02 -9.04
C ASP A 200 -11.63 -5.89 -10.04
N ALA A 201 -10.31 -5.70 -10.14
CA ALA A 201 -9.46 -6.54 -10.96
C ALA A 201 -9.35 -7.96 -10.40
N TYR A 202 -9.13 -8.07 -9.09
CA TYR A 202 -9.07 -9.35 -8.38
C TYR A 202 -10.36 -10.15 -8.56
N LEU A 203 -11.52 -9.52 -8.38
CA LEU A 203 -12.83 -10.14 -8.59
C LEU A 203 -13.09 -10.50 -10.06
N THR A 204 -12.57 -9.72 -11.01
CA THR A 204 -12.69 -10.04 -12.43
C THR A 204 -11.87 -11.27 -12.79
N VAL A 205 -10.64 -11.38 -12.30
CA VAL A 205 -9.80 -12.56 -12.55
C VAL A 205 -10.36 -13.79 -11.86
N GLU A 206 -10.91 -13.67 -10.65
CA GLU A 206 -11.59 -14.78 -9.99
C GLU A 206 -12.73 -15.34 -10.84
N ARG A 207 -13.56 -14.46 -11.43
CA ARG A 207 -14.59 -14.87 -12.38
C ARG A 207 -14.03 -15.50 -13.65
N MET A 208 -12.95 -14.94 -14.21
CA MET A 208 -12.28 -15.53 -15.37
C MET A 208 -11.82 -16.96 -15.08
N VAL A 209 -11.28 -17.21 -13.88
CA VAL A 209 -10.84 -18.53 -13.42
C VAL A 209 -12.03 -19.47 -13.24
N ALA A 210 -13.11 -19.00 -12.61
CA ALA A 210 -14.33 -19.78 -12.40
C ALA A 210 -14.96 -20.23 -13.73
N GLU A 211 -14.90 -19.39 -14.77
CA GLU A 211 -15.50 -19.66 -16.09
C GLU A 211 -14.56 -20.38 -17.08
N ARG A 212 -13.37 -20.85 -16.67
CA ARG A 212 -12.42 -21.59 -17.54
C ARG A 212 -12.97 -22.90 -18.13
N THR A 213 -14.02 -23.45 -17.53
CA THR A 213 -14.71 -24.63 -18.06
C THR A 213 -15.57 -24.26 -19.27
N ARG A 214 -16.24 -23.10 -19.21
CA ARG A 214 -17.08 -22.56 -20.28
C ARG A 214 -16.26 -21.86 -21.37
N PHE A 215 -15.14 -21.24 -20.99
CA PHE A 215 -14.26 -20.49 -21.88
C PHE A 215 -12.82 -21.04 -21.81
N PRO A 216 -12.48 -22.09 -22.59
CA PRO A 216 -11.16 -22.72 -22.55
C PRO A 216 -10.00 -21.78 -22.91
N ALA A 217 -10.24 -20.73 -23.70
CA ALA A 217 -9.20 -19.74 -24.00
C ALA A 217 -8.74 -18.95 -22.76
N LEU A 218 -9.51 -18.93 -21.67
CA LEU A 218 -9.10 -18.31 -20.39
C LEU A 218 -8.15 -19.21 -19.57
N ARG A 219 -7.76 -20.38 -20.09
CA ARG A 219 -6.76 -21.28 -19.50
C ARG A 219 -5.35 -20.86 -19.85
N LEU A 220 -4.98 -19.67 -19.40
CA LEU A 220 -3.63 -19.15 -19.42
C LEU A 220 -3.23 -18.68 -18.01
N PRO A 221 -1.92 -18.67 -17.69
CA PRO A 221 -1.41 -18.05 -16.49
C PRO A 221 -1.82 -16.58 -16.34
N ILE A 222 -2.22 -16.21 -15.13
CA ILE A 222 -2.56 -14.82 -14.79
C ILE A 222 -1.85 -14.43 -13.49
N THR A 223 -1.10 -13.33 -13.49
CA THR A 223 -0.53 -12.77 -12.26
C THR A 223 -1.13 -11.40 -11.94
N LEU A 224 -1.58 -11.21 -10.70
CA LEU A 224 -2.13 -9.97 -10.19
C LEU A 224 -1.12 -9.25 -9.28
N LEU A 225 -0.91 -7.96 -9.52
CA LEU A 225 -0.17 -7.07 -8.63
C LEU A 225 -1.16 -6.17 -7.87
N PRO A 226 -1.00 -6.06 -6.53
CA PRO A 226 -1.91 -5.27 -5.71
C PRO A 226 -1.64 -3.77 -5.91
N ALA A 227 -2.60 -3.04 -6.48
CA ALA A 227 -2.54 -1.60 -6.67
C ALA A 227 -3.84 -0.92 -6.24
N SER A 228 -3.81 -0.27 -5.07
CA SER A 228 -4.95 0.41 -4.46
C SER A 228 -4.44 1.44 -3.46
N ILE A 229 -5.05 2.62 -3.42
CA ILE A 229 -4.77 3.57 -2.34
C ILE A 229 -5.44 3.17 -1.02
N ASP A 230 -6.51 2.37 -1.09
CA ASP A 230 -7.31 1.96 0.07
C ASP A 230 -6.60 0.88 0.90
N ASN A 231 -5.55 0.26 0.35
CA ASN A 231 -4.84 -0.89 0.94
C ASN A 231 -5.76 -2.05 1.35
N ASN A 232 -6.76 -2.32 0.51
CA ASN A 232 -7.87 -3.24 0.80
C ASN A 232 -7.78 -4.57 0.01
N LEU A 233 -6.56 -5.02 -0.31
CA LEU A 233 -6.34 -6.21 -1.15
C LEU A 233 -5.85 -7.39 -0.29
N PRO A 234 -6.31 -8.62 -0.56
CA PRO A 234 -5.96 -9.78 0.25
C PRO A 234 -4.52 -10.21 -0.02
N GLY A 235 -3.91 -10.85 0.98
CA GLY A 235 -2.56 -11.43 0.92
C GLY A 235 -1.39 -10.46 0.80
N SER A 236 -1.63 -9.14 0.79
CA SER A 236 -0.57 -8.11 0.82
C SER A 236 -0.79 -7.13 1.96
N GLU A 237 0.22 -6.89 2.78
CA GLU A 237 0.20 -5.86 3.82
C GLU A 237 0.18 -4.44 3.24
N LEU A 238 0.81 -4.26 2.07
CA LEU A 238 0.86 -2.99 1.36
C LEU A 238 0.56 -3.20 -0.12
N SER A 239 -0.35 -2.41 -0.66
CA SER A 239 -0.58 -2.28 -2.10
C SER A 239 0.16 -1.08 -2.69
N ILE A 240 0.52 -1.20 -3.97
CA ILE A 240 1.11 -0.11 -4.74
C ILE A 240 0.16 1.11 -4.71
N GLY A 241 0.70 2.25 -4.31
CA GLY A 241 0.01 3.53 -4.22
C GLY A 241 -0.46 3.90 -2.82
N ALA A 242 -0.44 2.96 -1.88
CA ALA A 242 -0.87 3.22 -0.50
C ALA A 242 0.06 4.20 0.23
N ASP A 243 1.39 4.08 0.06
CA ASP A 243 2.35 5.00 0.69
C ASP A 243 2.25 6.41 0.10
N THR A 244 2.10 6.54 -1.22
CA THR A 244 1.90 7.83 -1.88
C THR A 244 0.64 8.51 -1.35
N ALA A 245 -0.47 7.78 -1.26
CA ALA A 245 -1.72 8.32 -0.74
C ALA A 245 -1.61 8.75 0.72
N LEU A 246 -0.92 7.96 1.54
CA LEU A 246 -0.63 8.30 2.93
C LEU A 246 0.22 9.57 3.05
N ASN A 247 1.29 9.70 2.25
CA ASN A 247 2.12 10.92 2.25
C ASN A 247 1.32 12.15 1.82
N ASN A 248 0.45 12.03 0.82
CA ASN A 248 -0.42 13.11 0.38
C ASN A 248 -1.41 13.52 1.48
N ALA A 249 -2.00 12.56 2.20
CA ALA A 249 -2.91 12.84 3.31
C ALA A 249 -2.20 13.55 4.47
N VAL A 250 -1.03 13.05 4.88
CA VAL A 250 -0.20 13.66 5.93
C VAL A 250 0.24 15.07 5.53
N TRP A 251 0.66 15.26 4.27
CA TRP A 251 1.06 16.58 3.76
C TRP A 251 -0.10 17.58 3.80
N ALA A 252 -1.30 17.16 3.40
CA ALA A 252 -2.48 18.01 3.44
C ALA A 252 -2.85 18.40 4.88
N LEU A 253 -2.82 17.44 5.81
CA LEU A 253 -3.07 17.70 7.22
C LEU A 253 -2.04 18.65 7.82
N ASP A 254 -0.75 18.49 7.54
CA ASP A 254 0.29 19.40 8.04
C ASP A 254 -0.01 20.86 7.63
N ARG A 255 -0.46 21.07 6.38
CA ARG A 255 -0.84 22.41 5.88
C ARG A 255 -2.07 22.97 6.57
N ILE A 256 -3.06 22.12 6.83
CA ILE A 256 -4.26 22.49 7.59
C ILE A 256 -3.87 22.88 9.03
N LYS A 257 -3.04 22.07 9.70
CA LYS A 257 -2.55 22.32 11.06
C LYS A 257 -1.76 23.65 11.15
N GLN A 258 -0.92 23.94 10.15
CA GLN A 258 -0.19 25.21 10.06
C GLN A 258 -1.14 26.42 9.99
N SER A 259 -2.17 26.37 9.14
CA SER A 259 -3.19 27.42 9.03
C SER A 259 -3.99 27.59 10.34
N ALA A 260 -4.20 26.51 11.09
CA ALA A 260 -4.97 26.51 12.32
C ALA A 260 -4.24 27.11 13.54
N SER A 261 -2.91 27.09 13.53
CA SER A 261 -2.05 27.43 14.68
C SER A 261 -2.31 28.81 15.29
N ALA A 262 -2.89 29.74 14.54
CA ALA A 262 -3.20 31.09 14.99
C ALA A 262 -4.49 31.21 15.84
N SER A 263 -5.35 30.18 15.88
CA SER A 263 -6.69 30.24 16.49
C SER A 263 -7.05 28.96 17.23
N ARG A 264 -8.08 28.97 18.08
CA ARG A 264 -8.63 27.76 18.70
C ARG A 264 -9.56 27.04 17.72
N ARG A 265 -9.11 25.92 17.13
CA ARG A 265 -9.88 25.22 16.08
C ARG A 265 -9.87 23.70 16.23
N CYS A 266 -11.01 23.10 15.93
CA CYS A 266 -11.13 21.67 15.67
C CYS A 266 -11.29 21.44 14.16
N PHE A 267 -10.55 20.47 13.60
CA PHE A 267 -10.72 20.01 12.23
C PHE A 267 -11.28 18.60 12.20
N VAL A 268 -12.29 18.38 11.36
CA VAL A 268 -12.75 17.04 10.99
C VAL A 268 -12.28 16.78 9.57
N ALA A 269 -11.19 16.01 9.45
CA ALA A 269 -10.56 15.71 8.18
C ALA A 269 -11.01 14.36 7.64
N GLU A 270 -11.54 14.34 6.41
CA GLU A 270 -12.03 13.13 5.77
C GLU A 270 -10.98 12.53 4.83
N THR A 271 -10.60 11.28 5.08
CA THR A 271 -9.71 10.48 4.22
C THR A 271 -10.51 9.53 3.35
N MET A 272 -9.91 9.13 2.22
CA MET A 272 -10.41 8.02 1.42
C MET A 272 -10.10 6.68 2.12
N GLY A 273 -10.33 5.57 1.43
CA GLY A 273 -10.14 4.21 1.95
C GLY A 273 -11.39 3.35 1.83
N ARG A 274 -12.54 3.91 1.40
CA ARG A 274 -13.84 3.25 1.43
C ARG A 274 -14.07 2.63 2.81
N SER A 275 -14.47 1.38 2.88
CA SER A 275 -14.65 0.60 4.10
C SER A 275 -13.34 0.12 4.75
N CYS A 276 -12.17 0.51 4.25
CA CYS A 276 -10.86 0.16 4.81
C CYS A 276 -10.23 1.37 5.55
N GLY A 277 -10.04 1.24 6.85
CA GLY A 277 -9.55 2.29 7.75
C GLY A 277 -8.05 2.55 7.69
N TYR A 278 -7.28 1.82 6.88
CA TYR A 278 -5.81 1.93 6.80
C TYR A 278 -5.33 3.38 6.64
N LEU A 279 -5.83 4.09 5.62
CA LEU A 279 -5.42 5.48 5.38
C LEU A 279 -5.77 6.39 6.55
N ALA A 280 -6.94 6.23 7.16
CA ALA A 280 -7.39 7.06 8.27
C ALA A 280 -6.50 6.87 9.51
N LEU A 281 -6.24 5.61 9.90
CA LEU A 281 -5.44 5.29 11.08
C LEU A 281 -3.99 5.75 10.91
N LEU A 282 -3.35 5.39 9.79
CA LEU A 282 -1.94 5.74 9.57
C LEU A 282 -1.77 7.25 9.35
N THR A 283 -2.74 7.92 8.71
CA THR A 283 -2.74 9.38 8.61
C THR A 283 -2.84 10.01 10.00
N GLY A 284 -3.76 9.53 10.84
CA GLY A 284 -3.92 10.01 12.20
C GLY A 284 -2.64 9.84 13.03
N LEU A 285 -2.02 8.66 12.95
CA LEU A 285 -0.77 8.37 13.65
C LEU A 285 0.39 9.25 13.16
N ALA A 286 0.59 9.36 11.84
CA ALA A 286 1.70 10.12 11.26
C ALA A 286 1.53 11.64 11.35
N ALA A 287 0.29 12.15 11.34
CA ALA A 287 -0.01 13.57 11.46
C ALA A 287 -0.22 14.02 12.92
N GLY A 288 -0.29 13.08 13.88
CA GLY A 288 -0.61 13.36 15.27
C GLY A 288 -2.01 13.94 15.41
N ALA A 289 -3.02 13.20 14.97
CA ALA A 289 -4.42 13.48 15.18
C ALA A 289 -4.87 12.96 16.55
N GLU A 290 -5.82 13.63 17.18
CA GLU A 290 -6.32 13.29 18.51
C GLU A 290 -7.41 12.21 18.47
N ARG A 291 -8.09 12.07 17.33
CA ARG A 291 -9.13 11.07 17.12
C ARG A 291 -9.10 10.56 15.70
N VAL A 292 -9.35 9.27 15.53
CA VAL A 292 -9.58 8.64 14.22
C VAL A 292 -10.89 7.87 14.27
N TYR A 293 -11.77 8.06 13.28
CA TYR A 293 -13.00 7.28 13.08
C TYR A 293 -12.82 6.29 11.94
N LEU A 294 -13.03 5.00 12.26
CA LEU A 294 -12.72 3.85 11.40
C LEU A 294 -13.98 3.05 11.05
N PRO A 295 -14.14 2.55 9.81
CA PRO A 295 -15.24 1.65 9.46
C PRO A 295 -15.18 0.32 10.23
N GLU A 296 -13.99 -0.13 10.63
CA GLU A 296 -13.77 -1.36 11.40
C GLU A 296 -14.40 -1.31 12.81
N GLN A 297 -14.47 -0.11 13.41
CA GLN A 297 -15.00 0.09 14.76
C GLN A 297 -16.43 0.65 14.74
N GLY A 298 -16.83 1.29 13.64
CA GLY A 298 -18.06 2.06 13.56
C GLY A 298 -17.99 3.33 14.42
N VAL A 299 -19.12 4.03 14.49
CA VAL A 299 -19.30 5.22 15.33
C VAL A 299 -20.63 5.11 16.06
N THR A 300 -20.61 5.26 17.38
CA THR A 300 -21.82 5.28 18.20
C THR A 300 -22.01 6.63 18.89
N LEU A 301 -23.23 6.92 19.34
CA LEU A 301 -23.52 8.14 20.09
C LEU A 301 -22.70 8.20 21.39
N ALA A 302 -22.52 7.08 22.08
CA ALA A 302 -21.73 7.00 23.30
C ALA A 302 -20.25 7.37 23.04
N ASP A 303 -19.68 6.94 21.91
CA ASP A 303 -18.31 7.34 21.54
C ASP A 303 -18.22 8.85 21.32
N LEU A 304 -19.23 9.44 20.67
CA LEU A 304 -19.26 10.87 20.39
C LEU A 304 -19.41 11.72 21.65
N GLU A 305 -20.20 11.27 22.64
CA GLU A 305 -20.29 11.94 23.94
C GLU A 305 -18.93 11.99 24.64
N VAL A 306 -18.20 10.87 24.64
CA VAL A 306 -16.83 10.79 25.20
C VAL A 306 -15.88 11.69 24.43
N ASP A 307 -15.92 11.66 23.09
CA ASP A 307 -15.07 12.48 22.23
C ASP A 307 -15.30 13.98 22.45
N VAL A 308 -16.56 14.42 22.56
CA VAL A 308 -16.94 15.80 22.85
C VAL A 308 -16.41 16.24 24.22
N ALA A 309 -16.64 15.43 25.25
CA ALA A 309 -16.16 15.74 26.60
C ALA A 309 -14.63 15.90 26.64
N ARG A 310 -13.92 14.97 25.99
CA ARG A 310 -12.46 15.01 25.87
C ARG A 310 -11.97 16.22 25.08
N MET A 311 -12.64 16.55 23.98
CA MET A 311 -12.31 17.73 23.16
C MET A 311 -12.45 19.01 23.98
N ARG A 312 -13.57 19.19 24.69
CA ARG A 312 -13.79 20.34 25.57
C ARG A 312 -12.72 20.47 26.64
N ALA A 313 -12.46 19.39 27.37
CA ALA A 313 -11.43 19.35 28.41
C ALA A 313 -10.05 19.75 27.86
N ALA A 314 -9.71 19.31 26.64
CA ALA A 314 -8.44 19.68 26.00
C ALA A 314 -8.36 21.19 25.70
N PHE A 315 -9.42 21.80 25.15
CA PHE A 315 -9.43 23.25 24.86
C PHE A 315 -9.50 24.12 26.12
N GLU A 316 -10.23 23.68 27.14
CA GLU A 316 -10.24 24.31 28.47
C GLU A 316 -8.85 24.24 29.12
N GLY A 317 -8.15 23.12 28.98
CA GLY A 317 -6.74 22.92 29.36
C GLY A 317 -5.71 23.69 28.52
N GLY A 318 -6.15 24.56 27.60
CA GLY A 318 -5.27 25.45 26.85
C GLY A 318 -4.80 24.91 25.48
N LYS A 319 -5.27 23.74 25.06
CA LYS A 319 -4.99 23.24 23.70
C LYS A 319 -5.59 24.20 22.67
N ARG A 320 -4.86 24.42 21.58
CA ARG A 320 -5.27 25.35 20.50
C ARG A 320 -5.82 24.65 19.26
N LEU A 321 -5.48 23.38 19.08
CA LEU A 321 -5.80 22.63 17.88
C LEU A 321 -6.24 21.23 18.27
N PHE A 322 -7.33 20.77 17.67
CA PHE A 322 -7.78 19.38 17.71
C PHE A 322 -8.02 18.92 16.28
N VAL A 323 -7.59 17.71 15.94
CA VAL A 323 -7.76 17.10 14.63
C VAL A 323 -8.41 15.73 14.83
N ALA A 324 -9.62 15.60 14.32
CA ALA A 324 -10.29 14.33 14.13
C ALA A 324 -10.13 13.90 12.67
N VAL A 325 -9.56 12.73 12.44
CA VAL A 325 -9.50 12.10 11.12
C VAL A 325 -10.68 11.13 11.00
N ARG A 326 -11.41 11.17 9.91
CA ARG A 326 -12.54 10.29 9.63
C ARG A 326 -12.31 9.60 8.29
N ASN A 327 -12.44 8.28 8.25
CA ASN A 327 -12.58 7.57 6.99
C ASN A 327 -13.97 7.90 6.36
N GLU A 328 -14.02 8.08 5.03
CA GLU A 328 -15.23 8.42 4.28
C GLU A 328 -16.47 7.54 4.58
N LEU A 329 -16.28 6.24 4.85
CA LEU A 329 -17.32 5.27 5.20
C LEU A 329 -17.25 4.79 6.67
N ALA A 330 -16.72 5.59 7.59
CA ALA A 330 -16.72 5.24 9.02
C ALA A 330 -18.14 5.10 9.62
N GLY A 331 -19.15 5.71 8.99
CA GLY A 331 -20.55 5.58 9.36
C GLY A 331 -21.46 6.33 8.39
N ASP A 332 -22.60 5.71 8.05
CA ASP A 332 -23.53 6.20 7.03
C ASP A 332 -24.21 7.51 7.44
N LEU A 333 -24.62 7.60 8.72
CA LEU A 333 -25.32 8.78 9.27
C LEU A 333 -24.35 9.76 9.94
N TYR A 334 -23.24 9.26 10.49
CA TYR A 334 -22.19 10.05 11.14
C TYR A 334 -21.22 10.60 10.10
N THR A 335 -21.74 11.45 9.21
CA THR A 335 -20.98 12.10 8.15
C THR A 335 -20.03 13.17 8.69
N THR A 336 -19.07 13.60 7.86
CA THR A 336 -18.17 14.71 8.20
C THR A 336 -18.94 15.99 8.55
N ASP A 337 -19.99 16.32 7.81
CA ASP A 337 -20.86 17.48 8.10
C ASP A 337 -21.60 17.31 9.44
N PHE A 338 -22.10 16.11 9.73
CA PHE A 338 -22.74 15.81 11.01
C PHE A 338 -21.77 16.04 12.18
N LEU A 339 -20.56 15.46 12.11
CA LEU A 339 -19.55 15.61 13.17
C LEU A 339 -19.14 17.07 13.36
N VAL A 340 -18.97 17.82 12.26
CA VAL A 340 -18.64 19.25 12.33
C VAL A 340 -19.72 20.02 13.11
N ARG A 341 -20.99 19.83 12.75
CA ARG A 341 -22.11 20.52 13.41
C ARG A 341 -22.26 20.11 14.86
N LEU A 342 -22.11 18.82 15.16
CA LEU A 342 -22.15 18.32 16.53
C LEU A 342 -21.07 18.99 17.39
N PHE A 343 -19.82 18.95 16.94
CA PHE A 343 -18.71 19.53 17.68
C PHE A 343 -18.80 21.06 17.79
N GLU A 344 -19.39 21.73 16.80
CA GLU A 344 -19.60 23.19 16.84
C GLU A 344 -20.64 23.59 17.89
N VAL A 345 -21.75 22.83 17.99
CA VAL A 345 -22.80 23.06 19.00
C VAL A 345 -22.28 22.75 20.41
N GLU A 346 -21.66 21.58 20.58
CA GLU A 346 -21.17 21.12 21.88
C GLU A 346 -19.90 21.85 22.34
N GLY A 347 -19.19 22.50 21.42
CA GLY A 347 -18.02 23.31 21.71
C GLY A 347 -18.33 24.59 22.49
N HIS A 348 -19.59 25.05 22.55
CA HIS A 348 -20.05 26.24 23.31
C HIS A 348 -19.15 27.48 23.20
N ASN A 349 -18.63 27.81 22.01
CA ASN A 349 -17.68 28.90 21.72
C ASN A 349 -16.24 28.73 22.26
N LEU A 350 -15.86 27.54 22.75
CA LEU A 350 -14.48 27.24 23.15
C LEU A 350 -13.53 27.19 21.94
N PHE A 351 -14.04 26.77 20.78
CA PHE A 351 -13.31 26.60 19.52
C PHE A 351 -14.27 26.61 18.32
N ASP A 352 -13.75 26.95 17.14
CA ASP A 352 -14.47 26.79 15.88
C ASP A 352 -14.22 25.40 15.27
N VAL A 353 -15.19 24.85 14.54
CA VAL A 353 -15.03 23.56 13.85
C VAL A 353 -15.00 23.75 12.33
N ARG A 354 -14.09 23.06 11.64
CA ARG A 354 -13.96 23.13 10.19
C ARG A 354 -13.86 21.74 9.55
N PRO A 355 -14.59 21.48 8.45
CA PRO A 355 -14.38 20.28 7.65
C PRO A 355 -13.09 20.40 6.82
N ALA A 356 -12.44 19.27 6.56
CA ALA A 356 -11.37 19.15 5.59
C ALA A 356 -11.52 17.84 4.79
N VAL A 357 -12.26 17.87 3.69
CA VAL A 357 -12.40 16.72 2.79
C VAL A 357 -11.20 16.68 1.86
N LEU A 358 -10.27 15.75 2.10
CA LEU A 358 -9.03 15.67 1.31
C LEU A 358 -9.30 15.21 -0.13
N GLY A 359 -10.27 14.30 -0.29
CA GLY A 359 -10.72 13.81 -1.59
C GLY A 359 -9.59 13.27 -2.48
N HIS A 360 -9.67 13.55 -3.78
CA HIS A 360 -8.77 13.01 -4.81
C HIS A 360 -7.32 13.50 -4.72
N LEU A 361 -7.02 14.48 -3.86
CA LEU A 361 -5.63 14.86 -3.57
C LEU A 361 -4.81 13.65 -3.11
N GLN A 362 -5.45 12.70 -2.43
CA GLN A 362 -4.83 11.46 -1.96
C GLN A 362 -4.37 10.55 -3.12
N GLN A 363 -5.05 10.56 -4.27
CA GLN A 363 -4.67 9.75 -5.44
C GLN A 363 -3.64 10.44 -6.35
N GLY A 364 -3.43 11.75 -6.15
CA GLY A 364 -2.72 12.59 -7.10
C GLY A 364 -1.20 12.57 -6.98
N GLY A 365 -0.53 13.06 -8.02
CA GLY A 365 0.91 13.30 -8.04
C GLY A 365 1.74 12.09 -8.46
N ASN A 366 3.05 12.29 -8.39
CA ASN A 366 4.03 11.26 -8.75
C ASN A 366 4.16 10.24 -7.60
N PRO A 367 4.33 8.94 -7.91
CA PRO A 367 4.49 7.93 -6.88
C PRO A 367 5.69 8.25 -5.97
N SER A 368 5.59 7.94 -4.69
CA SER A 368 6.68 8.07 -3.73
C SER A 368 7.84 7.14 -4.08
N PRO A 369 9.06 7.39 -3.59
CA PRO A 369 10.17 6.45 -3.75
C PRO A 369 9.85 5.05 -3.21
N PHE A 370 9.05 4.95 -2.14
CA PHE A 370 8.62 3.67 -1.58
C PHE A 370 7.74 2.91 -2.59
N ASP A 371 6.69 3.54 -3.12
CA ASP A 371 5.81 2.90 -4.09
C ASP A 371 6.53 2.54 -5.39
N ARG A 372 7.48 3.36 -5.86
CA ARG A 372 8.28 3.04 -7.05
C ARG A 372 9.11 1.77 -6.87
N ASN A 373 9.77 1.65 -5.72
CA ASN A 373 10.56 0.47 -5.39
C ASN A 373 9.67 -0.76 -5.18
N LEU A 374 8.55 -0.61 -4.46
CA LEU A 374 7.58 -1.68 -4.24
C LEU A 374 7.01 -2.19 -5.56
N ALA A 375 6.55 -1.29 -6.44
CA ALA A 375 6.03 -1.64 -7.75
C ALA A 375 7.05 -2.37 -8.62
N THR A 376 8.31 -1.92 -8.60
CA THR A 376 9.40 -2.56 -9.36
C THR A 376 9.69 -3.97 -8.85
N ARG A 377 9.78 -4.15 -7.52
CA ARG A 377 10.01 -5.46 -6.91
C ARG A 377 8.86 -6.43 -7.15
N MET A 378 7.62 -5.97 -6.97
CA MET A 378 6.43 -6.77 -7.24
C MET A 378 6.31 -7.16 -8.71
N ALA A 379 6.65 -6.25 -9.64
CA ALA A 379 6.68 -6.53 -11.07
C ALA A 379 7.73 -7.58 -11.45
N HIS A 380 8.95 -7.46 -10.91
CA HIS A 380 9.97 -8.47 -11.13
C HIS A 380 9.51 -9.85 -10.63
N PHE A 381 9.08 -9.93 -9.37
CA PHE A 381 8.61 -11.17 -8.76
C PHE A 381 7.40 -11.77 -9.49
N ALA A 382 6.45 -10.94 -9.90
CA ALA A 382 5.28 -11.36 -10.67
C ALA A 382 5.66 -12.00 -12.00
N LEU A 383 6.68 -11.48 -12.68
CA LEU A 383 7.14 -12.02 -13.95
C LEU A 383 7.95 -13.32 -13.77
N GLU A 384 8.78 -13.41 -12.74
CA GLU A 384 9.47 -14.67 -12.40
C GLU A 384 8.46 -15.79 -12.15
N GLU A 385 7.41 -15.51 -11.37
CA GLU A 385 6.36 -16.49 -11.10
C GLU A 385 5.57 -16.84 -12.37
N LEU A 386 5.27 -15.85 -13.21
CA LEU A 386 4.58 -16.09 -14.48
C LEU A 386 5.42 -16.98 -15.42
N THR A 387 6.72 -16.71 -15.49
CA THR A 387 7.68 -17.52 -16.25
C THR A 387 7.71 -18.96 -15.73
N ARG A 388 7.70 -19.15 -14.40
CA ARG A 388 7.62 -20.47 -13.78
C ARG A 388 6.33 -21.20 -14.16
N LEU A 389 5.19 -20.53 -14.12
CA LEU A 389 3.88 -21.09 -14.52
C LEU A 389 3.85 -21.49 -16.00
N LEU A 390 4.35 -20.62 -16.87
CA LEU A 390 4.47 -20.88 -18.31
C LEU A 390 5.37 -22.07 -18.61
N ALA A 391 6.51 -22.19 -17.92
CA ALA A 391 7.44 -23.31 -18.08
C ALA A 391 6.84 -24.65 -17.59
N ALA A 392 6.00 -24.61 -16.55
CA ALA A 392 5.28 -25.78 -16.05
C ALA A 392 4.10 -26.19 -16.96
N GLY A 393 3.72 -25.36 -17.93
CA GLY A 393 2.51 -25.54 -18.74
C GLY A 393 1.23 -25.43 -17.92
N GLY A 394 1.30 -24.76 -16.76
CA GLY A 394 0.15 -24.52 -15.90
C GLY A 394 -0.73 -23.42 -16.46
N ASP A 395 -1.98 -23.38 -16.03
CA ASP A 395 -2.90 -22.27 -16.29
C ASP A 395 -3.21 -21.49 -15.02
N ASP A 396 -2.50 -21.68 -13.90
CA ASP A 396 -2.86 -21.08 -12.62
C ASP A 396 -2.95 -19.54 -12.65
N ALA A 397 -3.90 -19.01 -11.90
CA ALA A 397 -4.00 -17.57 -11.63
C ALA A 397 -3.57 -17.30 -10.18
N VAL A 398 -2.63 -16.39 -10.01
CA VAL A 398 -2.05 -16.04 -8.71
C VAL A 398 -2.04 -14.53 -8.48
N TYR A 399 -2.04 -14.11 -7.22
CA TYR A 399 -1.82 -12.72 -6.84
C TYR A 399 -0.60 -12.60 -5.94
N VAL A 400 0.19 -11.56 -6.19
CA VAL A 400 1.39 -11.22 -5.43
C VAL A 400 1.00 -10.46 -4.17
N GLY A 401 1.71 -10.70 -3.08
CA GLY A 401 1.57 -9.92 -1.86
C GLY A 401 2.86 -9.77 -1.09
N LEU A 402 2.99 -8.64 -0.40
CA LEU A 402 4.05 -8.40 0.57
C LEU A 402 3.58 -8.89 1.95
N THR A 403 4.32 -9.82 2.54
CA THR A 403 4.10 -10.35 3.89
C THR A 403 5.32 -10.11 4.77
N PRO A 404 5.25 -10.42 6.08
CA PRO A 404 6.42 -10.34 6.97
C PRO A 404 7.59 -11.24 6.55
N ASP A 405 7.36 -12.25 5.71
CA ASP A 405 8.38 -13.17 5.22
C ASP A 405 8.91 -12.79 3.83
N GLY A 406 8.41 -11.70 3.23
CA GLY A 406 8.83 -11.22 1.92
C GLY A 406 7.71 -11.18 0.89
N LEU A 407 8.07 -11.25 -0.40
CA LEU A 407 7.09 -11.35 -1.48
C LEU A 407 6.68 -12.81 -1.67
N THR A 408 5.37 -13.06 -1.74
CA THR A 408 4.81 -14.39 -1.97
C THR A 408 3.64 -14.32 -2.94
N THR A 409 3.21 -15.49 -3.43
CA THR A 409 2.03 -15.64 -4.28
C THR A 409 0.95 -16.49 -3.61
N TRP A 410 -0.29 -16.17 -3.95
CA TRP A 410 -1.47 -16.89 -3.48
C TRP A 410 -2.36 -17.27 -4.67
N PRO A 411 -2.98 -18.46 -4.66
CA PRO A 411 -3.89 -18.86 -5.71
C PRO A 411 -5.20 -18.06 -5.65
N VAL A 412 -5.65 -17.56 -6.80
CA VAL A 412 -6.91 -16.80 -6.90
C VAL A 412 -8.12 -17.65 -6.47
N ALA A 413 -8.09 -18.97 -6.68
CA ALA A 413 -9.18 -19.87 -6.29
C ALA A 413 -9.53 -19.82 -4.78
N GLY A 414 -8.58 -19.46 -3.91
CA GLY A 414 -8.79 -19.33 -2.46
C GLY A 414 -9.04 -17.89 -1.98
N MET A 415 -9.02 -16.92 -2.89
CA MET A 415 -9.00 -15.50 -2.57
C MET A 415 -10.25 -15.01 -1.81
N LEU A 416 -11.44 -15.49 -2.21
CA LEU A 416 -12.71 -15.05 -1.62
C LEU A 416 -12.82 -15.40 -0.13
N ALA A 417 -12.13 -16.44 0.34
CA ALA A 417 -12.11 -16.81 1.75
C ALA A 417 -11.40 -15.74 2.61
N GLN A 418 -10.40 -15.05 2.05
CA GLN A 418 -9.64 -14.00 2.74
C GLN A 418 -10.34 -12.65 2.76
N LEU A 419 -11.43 -12.50 2.01
CA LEU A 419 -12.14 -11.24 1.82
C LEU A 419 -13.47 -11.20 2.57
N ASP A 420 -13.77 -10.05 3.15
CA ASP A 420 -15.14 -9.63 3.40
C ASP A 420 -15.66 -8.97 2.12
N LEU A 421 -16.60 -9.61 1.43
CA LEU A 421 -17.16 -9.10 0.17
C LEU A 421 -18.15 -7.96 0.38
N THR A 422 -18.81 -7.91 1.52
CA THR A 422 -19.74 -6.83 1.88
C THR A 422 -18.94 -5.56 2.12
N GLU A 423 -17.92 -5.68 2.99
CA GLU A 423 -17.04 -4.58 3.35
C GLU A 423 -15.88 -4.40 2.38
N ARG A 424 -15.76 -5.21 1.32
CA ARG A 424 -14.77 -5.07 0.25
C ARG A 424 -13.32 -4.84 0.76
N ARG A 425 -12.93 -5.59 1.79
CA ARG A 425 -11.61 -5.51 2.45
C ARG A 425 -11.15 -6.90 2.95
N PRO A 426 -9.87 -7.09 3.25
CA PRO A 426 -9.37 -8.32 3.85
C PRO A 426 -9.97 -8.54 5.24
N ARG A 427 -10.17 -9.80 5.62
CA ARG A 427 -10.65 -10.16 6.97
C ARG A 427 -9.60 -9.85 8.03
N GLU A 428 -8.33 -10.10 7.72
CA GLU A 428 -7.19 -9.79 8.58
C GLU A 428 -6.54 -8.48 8.15
N GLN A 429 -6.38 -7.55 9.10
CA GLN A 429 -5.97 -6.18 8.84
C GLN A 429 -4.84 -5.80 9.81
N TRP A 430 -3.59 -6.00 9.42
CA TRP A 430 -2.43 -5.86 10.30
C TRP A 430 -2.30 -4.48 10.96
N TRP A 431 -2.79 -3.41 10.31
CA TRP A 431 -2.70 -2.05 10.86
C TRP A 431 -3.59 -1.84 12.08
N MET A 432 -4.58 -2.70 12.32
CA MET A 432 -5.43 -2.62 13.52
C MET A 432 -4.63 -2.88 14.79
N ASP A 433 -3.50 -3.60 14.70
CA ASP A 433 -2.57 -3.80 15.82
C ASP A 433 -1.88 -2.50 16.25
N LEU A 434 -1.97 -1.43 15.45
CA LEU A 434 -1.45 -0.10 15.78
C LEU A 434 -2.43 0.73 16.61
N LEU A 435 -3.68 0.29 16.81
CA LEU A 435 -4.67 1.03 17.60
C LEU A 435 -4.19 1.32 19.04
N PRO A 436 -3.63 0.36 19.79
CA PRO A 436 -3.11 0.65 21.14
C PRO A 436 -2.00 1.71 21.11
N VAL A 437 -1.15 1.69 20.08
CA VAL A 437 -0.07 2.66 19.90
C VAL A 437 -0.65 4.04 19.64
N PHE A 438 -1.64 4.14 18.75
CA PHE A 438 -2.36 5.38 18.47
C PHE A 438 -3.01 5.93 19.75
N SER A 439 -3.80 5.13 20.47
CA SER A 439 -4.44 5.58 21.71
C SER A 439 -3.42 6.08 22.74
N ALA A 440 -2.30 5.38 22.91
CA ALA A 440 -1.29 5.76 23.89
C ALA A 440 -0.58 7.09 23.60
N VAL A 441 -0.43 7.47 22.33
CA VAL A 441 0.22 8.75 21.95
C VAL A 441 -0.77 9.90 21.79
N CYS A 442 -2.06 9.59 21.72
CA CYS A 442 -3.13 10.58 21.53
C CYS A 442 -3.84 10.94 22.82
N ASP A 443 -4.03 9.99 23.73
CA ASP A 443 -4.69 10.22 24.99
C ASP A 443 -3.72 10.85 26.00
N VAL A 444 -4.16 11.92 26.65
CA VAL A 444 -3.52 12.41 27.87
C VAL A 444 -4.10 11.57 29.01
N PRO A 445 -3.29 10.78 29.74
CA PRO A 445 -3.78 10.08 30.93
C PRO A 445 -4.44 11.08 31.88
N ALA A 446 -5.63 10.74 32.38
CA ALA A 446 -6.41 11.61 33.28
C ALA A 446 -5.57 12.14 34.46
N ASP A 447 -4.60 11.35 34.92
CA ASP A 447 -3.72 11.69 36.06
C ASP A 447 -2.69 12.78 35.76
N LEU A 448 -2.27 12.97 34.50
CA LEU A 448 -1.30 14.01 34.11
C LEU A 448 -1.95 15.38 33.90
N GLY A 449 -3.22 15.40 33.49
CA GLY A 449 -4.01 16.65 33.38
C GLY A 449 -4.24 17.31 34.73
N ALA A 450 -4.40 16.52 35.79
CA ALA A 450 -4.57 17.01 37.16
C ALA A 450 -3.27 17.55 37.79
N GLN A 451 -2.10 17.04 37.39
CA GLN A 451 -0.80 17.51 37.88
C GLN A 451 -0.36 18.81 37.20
N ALA A 452 -0.69 19.02 35.92
CA ALA A 452 -0.37 20.25 35.20
C ALA A 452 -1.21 21.47 35.65
N ALA A 453 -2.40 21.23 36.23
CA ALA A 453 -3.26 22.30 36.77
C ALA A 453 -2.87 22.76 38.19
N ASN A 454 -1.98 22.01 38.87
CA ASN A 454 -1.52 22.30 40.24
C ASN A 454 -0.04 22.74 40.32
N GLY A 455 0.57 23.11 39.18
CA GLY A 455 1.96 23.57 39.07
C GLY A 455 2.08 25.07 38.87
#